data_AF-A0A1N7PST8-F1
#
_entry.id   AF-A0A1N7PST8-F1
#
_cell.length_a   1.000
_cell.length_b   1.000
_cell.length_c   1.000
_cell.angle_alpha   90.00
_cell.angle_beta   90.00
_cell.angle_gamma   90.00
#
_symmetry.space_group_name_H-M   'P 1'
#
loop_
_entity.id
_entity.type
_entity.pdbx_description
1 polymer ?
#
loop_
_entity_poly.entity_id
_entity_poly.type
_entity_poly.pdbx_seq_one_letter_code
_entity_poly.pdbx_strand_id
1 'polypeptide(L)'
;MSAHPIRRRFAARPADPESWIKAADAPPTDEAARFTARLTIDITPALRGRIKIVAFQRGITVADMLRDLLAREFPPTNDGDRP
;
A
#
# COMPACT_ATOMS: atom_id res chain seq x y z
N MET A 1 17.72 -36.28 41.85
CA MET A 1 18.26 -35.91 40.52
C MET A 1 17.51 -34.67 40.05
N SER A 2 18.09 -33.48 40.18
CA SER A 2 17.39 -32.21 39.92
C SER A 2 17.34 -31.91 38.42
N ALA A 3 16.14 -31.94 37.84
CA ALA A 3 15.89 -31.53 36.47
C ALA A 3 16.07 -30.01 36.33
N HIS A 4 17.01 -29.58 35.51
CA HIS A 4 17.24 -28.17 35.21
C HIS A 4 16.30 -27.70 34.08
N PRO A 5 15.54 -26.61 34.25
CA PRO A 5 14.67 -26.10 33.21
C PRO A 5 15.49 -25.53 32.04
N ILE A 6 15.18 -25.96 30.82
CA ILE A 6 15.80 -25.50 29.58
C ILE A 6 15.44 -24.03 29.38
N ARG A 7 16.41 -23.13 29.64
CA ARG A 7 16.24 -21.70 29.39
C ARG A 7 16.12 -21.46 27.88
N ARG A 8 14.94 -21.02 27.43
CA ARG A 8 14.70 -20.47 26.08
C ARG A 8 15.69 -19.32 25.85
N ARG A 9 16.70 -19.56 25.00
CA ARG A 9 17.63 -18.50 24.56
C ARG A 9 16.85 -17.54 23.67
N PHE A 10 17.04 -16.23 23.89
CA PHE A 10 16.48 -15.13 23.09
C PHE A 10 16.84 -15.19 21.58
N ALA A 11 17.72 -16.10 21.18
CA ALA A 11 18.10 -16.39 19.80
C ALA A 11 17.79 -17.85 19.40
N ALA A 12 16.67 -18.42 19.87
CA ALA A 12 16.20 -19.70 19.37
C ALA A 12 15.77 -19.53 17.90
N ARG A 13 16.39 -20.27 16.98
CA ARG A 13 15.96 -20.34 15.58
C ARG A 13 14.47 -20.74 15.56
N PRO A 14 13.58 -19.95 14.95
CA PRO A 14 12.16 -20.31 14.86
C PRO A 14 12.03 -21.68 14.21
N ALA A 15 11.34 -22.59 14.87
CA ALA A 15 11.37 -24.02 14.53
C ALA A 15 10.45 -24.40 13.36
N ASP A 16 9.67 -23.46 12.82
CA ASP A 16 8.69 -23.77 11.78
C ASP A 16 8.27 -22.51 10.99
N PRO A 17 8.46 -22.44 9.65
CA PRO A 17 7.97 -21.36 8.81
C PRO A 17 6.45 -21.16 8.89
N GLU A 18 5.67 -22.22 9.12
CA GLU A 18 4.20 -22.14 9.24
C GLU A 18 3.77 -21.31 10.45
N SER A 19 4.59 -21.24 11.50
CA SER A 19 4.32 -20.38 12.66
C SER A 19 4.40 -18.87 12.37
N TRP A 20 4.98 -18.49 11.23
CA TRP A 20 5.06 -17.09 10.74
C TRP A 20 3.98 -16.77 9.71
N ILE A 21 3.35 -17.79 9.13
CA ILE A 21 2.26 -17.61 8.18
C ILE A 21 0.99 -17.36 8.97
N LYS A 22 0.82 -16.10 9.41
CA LYS A 22 -0.50 -15.60 9.74
C LYS A 22 -1.25 -15.50 8.42
N ALA A 23 -2.07 -16.50 8.11
CA ALA A 23 -3.00 -16.43 6.99
C ALA A 23 -3.81 -15.14 7.15
N ALA A 24 -3.47 -14.12 6.37
CA ALA A 24 -4.34 -12.99 6.23
C ALA A 24 -5.58 -13.54 5.52
N ASP A 25 -6.75 -13.43 6.15
CA ASP A 25 -8.01 -13.70 5.47
C ASP A 25 -7.94 -13.03 4.10
N ALA A 26 -8.20 -13.81 3.05
CA ALA A 26 -8.18 -13.29 1.69
C ALA A 26 -9.10 -12.08 1.66
N PRO A 27 -8.59 -10.88 1.30
CA PRO A 27 -9.42 -9.69 1.32
C PRO A 27 -10.61 -9.94 0.38
N PRO A 28 -11.82 -9.48 0.74
CA PRO A 28 -12.98 -9.60 -0.13
C PRO A 28 -12.61 -9.07 -1.51
N THR A 29 -13.01 -9.79 -2.56
CA THR A 29 -12.82 -9.33 -3.94
C THR A 29 -13.62 -8.05 -4.11
N ASP A 30 -12.97 -6.92 -3.88
CA ASP A 30 -13.54 -5.60 -4.01
C ASP A 30 -13.81 -5.39 -5.50
N GLU A 31 -15.08 -5.33 -5.89
CA GLU A 31 -15.46 -5.13 -7.29
C GLU A 31 -14.90 -3.80 -7.82
N ALA A 32 -14.69 -2.82 -6.93
CA ALA A 32 -13.99 -1.57 -7.23
C ALA A 32 -12.52 -1.80 -7.63
N ALA A 33 -11.88 -2.85 -7.14
CA ALA A 33 -10.51 -3.19 -7.53
C ALA A 33 -10.41 -3.57 -9.01
N ARG A 34 -11.49 -4.05 -9.65
CA ARG A 34 -11.50 -4.46 -11.08
C ARG A 34 -11.20 -3.29 -12.03
N PHE A 35 -11.45 -2.05 -11.63
CA PHE A 35 -11.25 -0.85 -12.46
C PHE A 35 -10.04 -0.01 -12.00
N THR A 36 -9.17 -0.55 -11.14
CA THR A 36 -8.00 0.18 -10.63
C THR A 36 -6.69 -0.42 -11.14
N ALA A 37 -5.71 0.44 -11.42
CA ALA A 37 -4.36 0.04 -11.82
C ALA A 37 -3.30 0.74 -10.94
N ARG A 38 -2.16 0.08 -10.70
CA ARG A 38 -1.03 0.68 -9.97
C ARG A 38 -0.19 1.52 -10.93
N LEU A 39 -0.07 2.81 -10.62
CA LEU A 39 0.81 3.74 -11.33
C LEU A 39 2.17 3.82 -10.62
N THR A 40 3.23 3.41 -11.33
CA THR A 40 4.63 3.60 -10.90
C THR A 40 5.27 4.63 -11.82
N ILE A 41 5.85 5.69 -11.25
CA ILE A 41 6.47 6.79 -12.00
C ILE A 41 7.81 7.15 -11.39
N ASP A 42 8.76 7.52 -12.24
CA ASP A 42 10.01 8.14 -11.82
C ASP A 42 9.83 9.65 -11.74
N ILE A 43 10.15 10.21 -10.58
CA ILE A 43 10.13 11.66 -10.33
C ILE A 43 11.38 12.06 -9.57
N THR A 44 11.78 13.33 -9.68
CA THR A 44 12.92 13.83 -8.92
C THR A 44 12.64 13.76 -7.41
N PRO A 45 13.66 13.53 -6.57
CA PRO A 45 13.49 13.55 -5.11
C PRO A 45 12.90 14.87 -4.59
N ALA A 46 13.28 15.99 -5.20
CA ALA A 46 12.76 17.31 -4.88
C ALA A 46 11.26 17.44 -5.18
N LEU A 47 10.79 16.93 -6.32
CA LEU A 47 9.36 16.90 -6.64
C LEU A 47 8.59 15.99 -5.68
N ARG A 48 9.11 14.79 -5.40
CA ARG A 48 8.53 13.88 -4.40
C ARG A 48 8.39 14.54 -3.03
N GLY A 49 9.41 15.29 -2.60
CA GLY A 49 9.40 16.04 -1.35
C GLY A 49 8.28 17.08 -1.30
N ARG A 50 8.14 17.91 -2.34
CA ARG A 50 7.08 18.92 -2.44
C ARG A 50 5.68 18.29 -2.41
N ILE A 51 5.46 17.22 -3.18
CA ILE A 51 4.20 16.47 -3.21
C ILE A 51 3.84 15.96 -1.80
N LYS A 52 4.81 15.37 -1.10
CA LYS A 52 4.59 14.84 0.26
C LYS A 52 4.22 15.95 1.25
N ILE A 53 4.89 17.10 1.20
CA ILE A 53 4.59 18.23 2.08
C ILE A 53 3.16 18.72 1.88
N VAL A 54 2.75 18.93 0.62
CA VAL A 54 1.39 19.41 0.31
C VAL A 54 0.33 18.38 0.72
N ALA A 55 0.55 17.10 0.45
CA ALA A 55 -0.37 16.03 0.88
C ALA A 55 -0.53 16.01 2.41
N PHE A 56 0.59 16.12 3.14
CA PHE A 56 0.57 16.17 4.61
C PHE A 56 -0.17 17.39 5.15
N GLN A 57 0.09 18.58 4.58
CA GLN A 57 -0.62 19.82 4.95
C GLN A 57 -2.13 19.73 4.73
N ARG A 58 -2.56 18.97 3.71
CA ARG A 58 -3.97 18.74 3.38
C ARG A 58 -4.60 17.56 4.14
N GLY A 59 -3.82 16.80 4.91
CA GLY A 59 -4.30 15.63 5.65
C GLY A 59 -4.73 14.44 4.77
N ILE A 60 -4.26 14.38 3.51
CA ILE A 60 -4.60 13.32 2.55
C ILE A 60 -3.34 12.56 2.12
N THR A 61 -3.51 11.37 1.52
CA THR A 61 -2.36 10.63 0.99
C THR A 61 -1.87 11.25 -0.32
N VAL A 62 -0.61 10.98 -0.67
CA VAL A 62 -0.06 11.34 -1.98
C VAL A 62 -0.87 10.70 -3.11
N ALA A 63 -1.34 9.46 -2.91
CA ALA A 63 -2.14 8.76 -3.91
C ALA A 63 -3.50 9.44 -4.13
N ASP A 64 -4.16 9.90 -3.07
CA ASP A 64 -5.43 10.64 -3.19
C ASP A 64 -5.23 11.95 -3.93
N MET A 65 -4.20 12.71 -3.56
CA MET A 65 -3.89 13.98 -4.22
C MET A 65 -3.58 13.80 -5.71
N LEU A 66 -2.83 12.75 -6.07
CA LEU A 66 -2.53 12.43 -7.46
C LEU A 66 -3.77 11.94 -8.22
N ARG A 67 -4.64 11.14 -7.58
CA ARG A 67 -5.92 10.73 -8.18
C ARG A 67 -6.80 11.95 -8.50
N ASP A 68 -6.93 12.89 -7.58
CA ASP A 68 -7.74 14.09 -7.83
C ASP A 68 -7.11 15.00 -8.91
N LEU A 69 -5.78 15.09 -8.97
CA LEU A 69 -5.08 15.84 -10.01
C LEU A 69 -5.34 15.20 -11.39
N LEU A 70 -5.18 13.87 -11.49
CA LEU A 70 -5.39 13.15 -12.73
C LEU A 70 -6.84 13.18 -13.19
N ALA A 71 -7.81 13.08 -12.27
CA ALA A 71 -9.24 13.18 -12.61
C ALA A 71 -9.63 14.55 -13.15
N ARG A 72 -8.95 15.62 -12.71
CA ARG A 72 -9.14 16.98 -13.24
C ARG A 72 -8.55 17.16 -14.63
N GLU A 73 -7.39 16.57 -14.89
CA GLU A 73 -6.70 16.66 -16.18
C GLU A 73 -7.31 15.73 -17.24
N PHE A 74 -7.81 14.58 -16.80
CA PHE A 74 -8.42 13.56 -17.64
C PHE A 74 -9.85 13.28 -17.16
N PRO A 75 -10.80 14.21 -17.40
CA PRO A 75 -12.20 13.99 -17.06
C PRO A 75 -12.73 12.77 -17.85
N PRO A 76 -13.76 12.07 -17.32
CA PRO A 76 -14.41 11.00 -18.06
C PRO A 76 -14.89 11.56 -19.40
N THR A 77 -14.55 10.87 -20.49
CA THR A 77 -15.14 11.18 -21.79
C THR A 77 -16.62 10.87 -21.66
N ASN A 78 -17.50 11.86 -21.82
CA ASN A 78 -18.91 11.56 -22.03
C ASN A 78 -18.96 10.68 -23.28
N ASP A 79 -19.43 9.44 -23.14
CA ASP A 79 -19.51 8.43 -24.21
C ASP A 79 -20.41 8.84 -25.41
N GLY A 80 -20.79 10.12 -25.53
CA GLY A 80 -21.63 10.68 -26.59
C GLY A 80 -21.01 11.83 -27.40
N ASP A 81 -19.75 12.19 -27.19
CA ASP A 81 -19.11 13.28 -27.96
C ASP A 81 -17.68 12.91 -28.43
N ARG A 82 -17.60 11.88 -29.26
CA ARG A 82 -16.54 11.77 -30.27
C ARG A 82 -17.19 11.51 -31.64
N PRO A 83 -16.82 12.25 -32.69
CA PRO A 83 -17.31 12.00 -34.05
C PRO A 83 -16.88 10.64 -34.59
#